data_AF-A0AA39UTA2-F1
#
_entry.id   AF-A0AA39UTA2-F1
#
_cell.length_a   1.000
_cell.length_b   1.000
_cell.length_c   1.000
_cell.angle_alpha   90.00
_cell.angle_beta   90.00
_cell.angle_gamma   90.00
#
_symmetry.space_group_name_H-M   'P 1'
#
loop_
_entity.id
_entity.type
_entity.pdbx_description
1 polymer ?
#
loop_
_entity_poly.entity_id
_entity_poly.type
_entity_poly.pdbx_seq_one_letter_code
_entity_poly.pdbx_strand_id
1 'polypeptide(L)'
;MGPGHQHKKLDQHFRDFNWQKNMSQGDTLLHKIKDTMPKALDHEDQFECFTVSLPQNNVEKWTKMVEDWEVDRTKPNPFAQTVASKTEAAMCLQLAREDAQVELVFSLKPLSAEYLA
;
A
#
# COMPACT_ATOMS: atom_id res chain seq x y z
N MET A 1 27.79 -44.37 -25.57
CA MET A 1 27.16 -43.36 -24.68
C MET A 1 26.17 -44.08 -23.79
N GLY A 2 26.52 -44.37 -22.53
CA GLY A 2 25.65 -45.14 -21.62
C GLY A 2 24.52 -44.29 -21.00
N PRO A 3 23.40 -44.91 -20.56
CA PRO A 3 22.20 -44.22 -20.07
C PRO A 3 22.43 -43.19 -18.95
N GLY A 4 23.43 -43.42 -18.09
CA GLY A 4 23.79 -42.49 -17.00
C GLY A 4 24.56 -41.24 -17.44
N HIS A 5 24.96 -41.12 -18.70
CA HIS A 5 25.78 -40.01 -19.18
C HIS A 5 25.00 -38.70 -19.29
N GLN A 6 23.71 -38.76 -19.65
CA GLN A 6 22.86 -37.57 -19.74
C GLN A 6 22.67 -36.92 -18.36
N HIS A 7 22.36 -37.72 -17.34
CA HIS A 7 22.18 -37.23 -15.98
C HIS A 7 23.46 -36.60 -15.43
N LYS A 8 24.61 -37.23 -15.66
CA LYS A 8 25.92 -36.69 -15.25
C LYS A 8 26.25 -35.34 -15.91
N LYS A 9 25.91 -35.15 -17.19
CA LYS A 9 26.10 -33.85 -17.85
C LYS A 9 25.23 -32.77 -17.22
N LEU A 10 23.95 -33.07 -16.99
CA LEU A 10 23.02 -32.12 -16.39
C LEU A 10 23.46 -31.72 -14.98
N ASP A 11 23.88 -32.69 -14.15
CA ASP A 11 24.40 -32.41 -12.81
C ASP A 11 25.65 -31.53 -12.84
N GLN A 12 26.59 -31.80 -13.75
CA GLN A 12 27.77 -30.96 -13.92
C GLN A 12 27.40 -29.52 -14.29
N HIS A 13 26.52 -29.33 -15.28
CA HIS A 13 26.07 -28.00 -15.68
C HIS A 13 25.37 -27.26 -14.53
N PHE A 14 24.45 -27.91 -13.82
CA PHE A 14 23.76 -27.28 -12.71
C PHE A 14 24.71 -26.93 -11.56
N ARG A 15 25.69 -27.79 -11.28
CA ARG A 15 26.73 -27.51 -10.28
C ARG A 15 27.56 -26.29 -10.67
N ASP A 16 28.01 -26.21 -11.93
CA ASP A 16 28.81 -25.10 -12.43
C ASP A 16 28.01 -23.78 -12.39
N PHE A 17 26.75 -23.79 -12.81
CA PHE A 17 25.86 -22.64 -12.71
C PHE A 17 25.63 -22.19 -11.26
N ASN A 18 25.40 -23.13 -10.35
CA ASN A 18 25.21 -22.82 -8.93
C ASN A 18 26.49 -22.25 -8.30
N TRP A 19 27.65 -22.81 -8.63
CA TRP A 19 28.94 -22.28 -8.19
C TRP A 19 29.15 -20.85 -8.69
N GLN A 20 28.94 -20.60 -9.99
CA GLN A 20 29.08 -19.27 -10.55
C GLN A 20 28.12 -18.27 -9.91
N LYS A 21 26.86 -18.66 -9.69
CA LYS A 21 25.85 -17.84 -9.00
C LYS A 21 26.28 -17.51 -7.57
N ASN A 22 26.80 -18.48 -6.83
CA ASN A 22 27.26 -18.26 -5.46
C ASN A 22 28.48 -17.33 -5.42
N MET A 23 29.41 -17.47 -6.37
CA MET A 23 30.56 -16.57 -6.47
C MET A 23 30.15 -15.14 -6.86
N SER A 24 29.14 -14.96 -7.73
CA SER A 24 28.67 -13.63 -8.16
C SER A 24 27.71 -12.95 -7.18
N GLN A 25 27.23 -13.66 -6.15
CA GLN A 25 26.27 -13.11 -5.18
C GLN A 25 26.84 -11.95 -4.39
N GLY A 26 28.13 -12.00 -3.99
CA GLY A 26 28.77 -10.94 -3.22
C GLY A 26 28.72 -9.59 -3.95
N ASP A 27 29.18 -9.55 -5.19
CA ASP A 27 29.19 -8.34 -6.01
C ASP A 27 27.77 -7.83 -6.29
N THR A 28 26.84 -8.74 -6.57
CA THR A 28 25.44 -8.39 -6.83
C THR A 28 24.78 -7.78 -5.59
N LEU A 29 24.99 -8.37 -4.41
CA LEU A 29 24.46 -7.86 -3.15
C LEU A 29 25.10 -6.53 -2.78
N LEU A 30 26.40 -6.37 -2.98
CA LEU A 30 27.09 -5.10 -2.74
C LEU A 30 26.55 -3.98 -3.63
N HIS A 31 26.35 -4.25 -4.92
CA HIS A 31 25.76 -3.27 -5.83
C HIS A 31 24.34 -2.90 -5.40
N LYS A 32 23.54 -3.89 -5.01
CA LYS A 32 22.18 -3.65 -4.51
C LYS A 32 22.18 -2.80 -3.25
N ILE A 33 23.03 -3.10 -2.27
CA ILE A 33 23.15 -2.31 -1.03
C ILE A 33 23.52 -0.86 -1.34
N LYS A 34 24.50 -0.64 -2.22
CA LYS A 34 24.93 0.71 -2.61
C LYS A 34 23.80 1.51 -3.28
N ASP A 35 22.97 0.85 -4.09
CA ASP A 35 21.82 1.48 -4.76
C ASP A 35 20.62 1.69 -3.82
N THR A 36 20.39 0.78 -2.88
CA THR A 36 19.25 0.86 -1.95
C THR A 36 19.51 1.79 -0.77
N MET A 37 20.76 1.97 -0.35
CA MET A 37 21.12 2.85 0.78
C MET A 37 20.61 4.30 0.62
N PRO A 38 20.84 5.01 -0.50
CA PRO A 38 20.30 6.36 -0.67
C PRO A 38 18.76 6.36 -0.67
N LYS A 39 18.13 5.36 -1.31
CA LYS A 39 16.67 5.23 -1.34
C LYS A 39 16.08 5.02 0.05
N ALA A 40 16.78 4.26 0.91
CA ALA A 40 16.37 4.05 2.29
C ALA A 40 16.37 5.36 3.09
N LEU A 41 17.40 6.20 2.88
CA LEU A 41 17.45 7.54 3.50
C LEU A 41 16.33 8.44 2.99
N ASP A 42 16.07 8.45 1.67
CA ASP A 42 14.96 9.22 1.10
C ASP A 42 13.60 8.78 1.67
N HIS A 43 13.41 7.47 1.86
CA HIS A 43 12.19 6.93 2.45
C HIS A 43 12.04 7.27 3.94
N GLU A 44 13.13 7.31 4.69
CA GLU A 44 13.15 7.73 6.10
C GLU A 44 12.76 9.21 6.22
N ASP A 45 13.35 10.08 5.41
CA ASP A 45 13.00 11.51 5.37
C ASP A 45 11.52 11.74 4.99
N GLN A 46 11.03 11.02 3.97
CA GLN A 46 9.62 11.07 3.58
C GLN A 46 8.69 10.61 4.71
N PHE A 47 9.08 9.56 5.44
CA PHE A 47 8.30 9.04 6.56
C PHE A 47 8.25 10.04 7.72
N GLU A 48 9.37 10.65 8.07
CA GLU A 48 9.42 11.70 9.10
C GLU A 48 8.58 12.91 8.72
N CYS A 49 8.77 13.43 7.49
CA CYS A 49 8.00 14.56 6.98
C CYS A 49 6.49 14.28 6.99
N PHE A 50 6.09 13.07 6.56
CA PHE A 50 4.69 12.65 6.59
C PHE A 50 4.16 12.56 8.03
N THR A 51 4.93 11.99 8.94
CA THR A 51 4.54 11.83 10.35
C THR A 51 4.33 13.19 11.03
N VAL A 52 5.23 14.15 10.79
CA VAL A 52 5.12 15.53 11.32
C VAL A 52 3.91 16.27 10.75
N SER A 53 3.51 15.98 9.50
CA SER A 53 2.35 16.63 8.88
C SER A 53 1.00 16.20 9.46
N LEU A 54 0.95 15.09 10.22
CA LEU A 54 -0.27 14.51 10.76
C LEU A 54 -0.55 14.96 12.19
N PRO A 55 -1.83 14.93 12.64
CA PRO A 55 -2.16 15.16 14.04
C PRO A 55 -1.50 14.12 14.95
N GLN A 56 -0.76 14.58 15.97
CA GLN A 56 -0.01 13.74 16.90
C GLN A 56 -0.84 12.61 17.54
N ASN A 57 -2.09 12.90 17.93
CA ASN A 57 -2.99 11.90 18.52
C ASN A 57 -3.25 10.71 17.58
N ASN A 58 -3.37 10.98 16.27
CA ASN A 58 -3.62 9.93 15.28
C ASN A 58 -2.36 9.07 15.09
N VAL A 59 -1.18 9.69 15.07
CA VAL A 59 0.11 8.98 14.98
C VAL A 59 0.27 8.04 16.16
N GLU A 60 0.11 8.53 17.39
CA GLU A 60 0.25 7.72 18.60
C GLU A 60 -0.73 6.54 18.63
N LYS A 61 -2.00 6.80 18.29
CA LYS A 61 -3.02 5.75 18.23
C LYS A 61 -2.67 4.69 17.19
N TRP A 62 -2.25 5.11 16.00
CA TRP A 62 -1.91 4.21 14.91
C TRP A 62 -0.66 3.39 15.22
N THR A 63 0.43 4.03 15.69
CA THR A 63 1.66 3.34 16.09
C THR A 63 1.38 2.27 17.13
N LYS A 64 0.57 2.59 18.14
CA LYS A 64 0.16 1.60 19.16
C LYS A 64 -0.60 0.41 18.56
N MET A 65 -1.51 0.66 17.61
CA MET A 65 -2.23 -0.42 16.93
C MET A 65 -1.29 -1.34 16.14
N VAL A 66 -0.26 -0.78 15.50
CA VAL A 66 0.76 -1.53 14.75
C VAL A 66 1.63 -2.35 15.70
N GLU A 67 2.20 -1.73 16.74
CA GLU A 67 3.03 -2.41 17.74
C GLU A 67 2.25 -3.54 18.43
N ASP A 68 1.00 -3.28 18.82
CA ASP A 68 0.14 -4.27 19.46
C ASP A 68 -0.04 -5.51 18.57
N TRP A 69 -0.20 -5.31 17.25
CA TRP A 69 -0.39 -6.37 16.26
C TRP A 69 0.91 -7.10 15.87
N GLU A 70 2.05 -6.39 15.83
CA GLU A 70 3.36 -7.00 15.59
C GLU A 70 3.78 -7.93 16.72
N VAL A 71 3.45 -7.56 17.96
CA VAL A 71 3.65 -8.40 19.15
C VAL A 71 2.68 -9.59 19.16
N ASP A 72 1.42 -9.36 18.82
CA ASP A 72 0.37 -10.38 18.83
C ASP A 72 -0.50 -10.33 17.57
N ARG A 73 -0.25 -11.26 16.66
CA ARG A 73 -0.95 -11.36 15.37
C ARG A 73 -2.42 -11.80 15.50
N THR A 74 -2.89 -12.16 16.69
CA THR A 74 -4.31 -12.46 16.94
C THR A 74 -5.15 -11.18 17.12
N LYS A 75 -4.51 -10.04 17.38
CA LYS A 75 -5.16 -8.73 17.45
C LYS A 75 -5.65 -8.28 16.06
N PRO A 76 -6.60 -7.33 15.99
CA PRO A 76 -7.09 -6.81 14.72
C PRO A 76 -5.94 -6.23 13.89
N ASN A 77 -5.84 -6.67 12.62
CA ASN A 77 -4.82 -6.19 11.69
C ASN A 77 -5.09 -4.72 11.33
N PRO A 78 -4.22 -3.77 11.71
CA PRO A 78 -4.42 -2.34 11.42
C PRO A 78 -4.40 -2.04 9.92
N PHE A 79 -3.72 -2.86 9.12
CA PHE A 79 -3.61 -2.70 7.66
C PHE A 79 -4.82 -3.27 6.90
N ALA A 80 -5.71 -4.00 7.57
CA ALA A 80 -6.90 -4.53 6.94
C ALA A 80 -7.91 -3.40 6.67
N GLN A 81 -8.48 -3.39 5.47
CA GLN A 81 -9.52 -2.43 5.12
C GLN A 81 -10.77 -2.68 5.98
N THR A 82 -11.10 -1.73 6.84
CA THR A 82 -12.26 -1.79 7.74
C THR A 82 -13.55 -1.26 7.12
N VAL A 83 -13.44 -0.52 6.01
CA VAL A 83 -14.58 0.07 5.31
C VAL A 83 -15.06 -0.89 4.22
N ALA A 84 -16.38 -1.15 4.18
CA ALA A 84 -16.97 -1.90 3.08
C ALA A 84 -16.68 -1.19 1.76
N SER A 85 -16.15 -1.91 0.76
CA SER A 85 -15.89 -1.35 -0.56
C SER A 85 -17.21 -0.88 -1.16
N LYS A 86 -17.39 0.43 -1.29
CA LYS A 86 -18.48 0.98 -2.10
C LYS A 86 -18.10 0.79 -3.57
N THR A 87 -18.98 0.14 -4.34
CA THR A 87 -18.82 0.05 -5.79
C THR A 87 -18.95 1.44 -6.41
N GLU A 88 -18.22 1.70 -7.49
CA GLU A 88 -18.29 2.97 -8.23
C GLU A 88 -19.74 3.35 -8.59
N ALA A 89 -20.54 2.37 -9.04
CA ALA A 89 -21.96 2.57 -9.32
C ALA A 89 -22.77 3.06 -8.10
N ALA A 90 -22.44 2.57 -6.89
CA ALA A 90 -23.09 3.02 -5.66
C ALA A 90 -22.67 4.45 -5.28
N MET A 91 -21.41 4.83 -5.58
CA MET A 91 -20.93 6.21 -5.42
C MET A 91 -21.62 7.16 -6.40
N CYS A 92 -21.70 6.81 -7.69
CA CYS A 92 -22.40 7.60 -8.71
C CYS A 92 -23.89 7.76 -8.37
N LEU A 93 -24.54 6.70 -7.89
CA LEU A 93 -25.93 6.77 -7.43
C LEU A 93 -26.09 7.70 -6.24
N GLN A 94 -25.15 7.67 -5.29
CA GLN A 94 -25.19 8.56 -4.12
C GLN A 94 -25.05 10.02 -4.56
N LEU A 95 -24.07 10.34 -5.42
CA LEU A 95 -23.86 11.69 -5.94
C LEU A 95 -25.08 12.20 -6.73
N ALA A 96 -25.64 11.38 -7.63
CA ALA A 96 -26.82 11.78 -8.40
C ALA A 96 -28.05 12.07 -7.50
N ARG A 97 -28.19 11.37 -6.36
CA ARG A 97 -29.25 11.64 -5.38
C ARG A 97 -29.01 12.94 -4.63
N GLU A 98 -27.78 13.21 -4.24
CA GLU A 98 -27.38 14.44 -3.56
C GLU A 98 -27.60 15.66 -4.48
N ASP A 99 -27.20 15.59 -5.75
CA ASP A 99 -27.44 16.64 -6.75
C ASP A 99 -28.93 16.90 -6.97
N ALA A 100 -29.75 15.85 -7.11
CA ALA A 100 -31.20 15.98 -7.26
C ALA A 100 -31.87 16.63 -6.03
N GLN A 101 -31.36 16.35 -4.82
CA GLN A 101 -31.84 17.01 -3.59
C GLN A 101 -31.45 18.49 -3.55
N VAL A 102 -30.22 18.84 -3.96
CA VAL A 102 -29.76 20.24 -4.03
C VAL A 102 -30.60 21.04 -5.04
N GLU A 103 -30.89 20.48 -6.21
CA GLU A 103 -31.77 21.11 -7.19
C GLU A 103 -33.18 21.36 -6.64
N LEU A 104 -33.76 20.39 -5.92
CA LEU A 104 -35.07 20.55 -5.28
C LEU A 104 -35.06 21.64 -4.20
N VAL A 105 -34.02 21.69 -3.35
CA VAL A 105 -33.89 22.72 -2.30
C VAL A 105 -33.69 24.11 -2.92
N PHE A 106 -32.97 24.21 -4.03
CA PHE A 106 -32.81 25.45 -4.77
C PHE A 106 -34.13 25.90 -5.44
N SER A 107 -34.87 24.97 -6.02
CA SER A 107 -36.16 25.23 -6.68
C SER A 107 -37.29 25.60 -5.70
N LEU A 108 -37.21 25.18 -4.43
CA LEU A 108 -38.17 25.52 -3.38
C LEU A 108 -37.93 26.89 -2.70
N LYS A 109 -36.76 27.50 -2.90
CA LYS A 109 -36.40 28.80 -2.27
C LYS A 109 -37.05 30.08 -2.83
N PRO A 110 -37.67 30.15 -4.04
CA PRO A 110 -38.23 31.42 -4.53
C PRO A 110 -39.70 31.67 -4.14
N LEU A 111 -40.40 30.76 -3.44
CA LEU A 111 -41.85 30.91 -3.21
C LEU A 111 -42.27 31.53 -1.85
N SER A 112 -41.33 31.86 -0.96
CA SER A 112 -41.67 32.46 0.35
C SER A 112 -41.39 33.96 0.48
N ALA A 113 -40.93 34.63 -0.58
CA ALA A 113 -40.45 36.02 -0.51
C ALA A 113 -41.43 37.09 -1.04
N GLU A 114 -42.61 36.73 -1.56
CA GLU A 114 -43.50 37.69 -2.26
C GLU A 114 -44.83 38.04 -1.54
N TYR A 115 -45.02 37.72 -0.25
CA TYR A 115 -46.34 37.95 0.41
C TYR A 115 -46.40 38.98 1.56
N LEU A 116 -45.39 39.84 1.80
CA LEU A 116 -45.47 40.88 2.84
C LEU A 116 -44.80 42.22 2.47
N ALA A 117 -45.37 42.94 1.50
CA ALA A 117 -45.17 44.38 1.34
C ALA A 117 -46.45 45.07 0.87
#